data_AF-A0A452QPP3-F1
#
_entry.id   AF-A0A452QPP3-F1
#
_cell.length_a   1.000
_cell.length_b   1.000
_cell.length_c   1.000
_cell.angle_alpha   90.00
_cell.angle_beta   90.00
_cell.angle_gamma   90.00
#
_symmetry.space_group_name_H-M   'P 1'
#
loop_
_entity.id
_entity.type
_entity.pdbx_description
1 polymer ?
#
loop_
_entity_poly.entity_id
_entity_poly.type
_entity_poly.pdbx_seq_one_letter_code
_entity_poly.pdbx_strand_id
1 'polypeptide(L)'
;MVVHQESGNMNIAIIRPSIVGATWQEPFPGWVDNLNGPSGLIIAAGKGFLRSIRATPMAVADLIPVDTVVNLTLAVGWYTAVHRPKSTLIYHCTSGNLNPCNWGKMGFQVLATFEKVPLERAFRRPNADFTTNTITSQYWNAVSHRAPAIIYDFYLRLTGRKPRMTKVMNRLLRNVSMLEYFVNRSWEWSTYNTEMLMSELSPEDQRVFNFDVRQLNWLEYIENYVLGVKKYLLKEDMAGIPEAKQHLKR
;
A
#
# COMPACT_ATOMS: atom_id res chain seq x y z
N MET A 1 -24.17 -16.21 10.08
CA MET A 1 -23.14 -16.07 9.02
C MET A 1 -23.32 -17.24 8.07
N VAL A 2 -23.60 -17.00 6.79
CA VAL A 2 -23.94 -18.06 5.80
C VAL A 2 -22.91 -19.20 5.80
N VAL A 3 -21.62 -18.87 5.92
CA VAL A 3 -20.54 -19.85 6.02
C VAL A 3 -20.74 -20.85 7.17
N HIS A 4 -21.22 -20.41 8.33
CA HIS A 4 -21.49 -21.30 9.47
C HIS A 4 -22.78 -22.13 9.28
N GLN A 5 -23.74 -21.62 8.52
CA GLN A 5 -24.98 -22.34 8.24
C GLN A 5 -24.75 -23.45 7.20
N GLU A 6 -23.86 -23.20 6.24
CA GLU A 6 -23.55 -24.08 5.11
C GLU A 6 -22.26 -24.92 5.32
N SER A 7 -21.57 -24.78 6.47
CA SER A 7 -20.24 -25.39 6.66
C SER A 7 -20.26 -26.92 6.67
N GLY A 8 -21.38 -27.54 7.04
CA GLY A 8 -21.48 -29.00 7.18
C GLY A 8 -20.31 -29.58 7.97
N ASN A 9 -19.58 -30.52 7.36
CA ASN A 9 -18.39 -31.18 7.93
C ASN A 9 -17.06 -30.58 7.43
N MET A 10 -17.06 -29.38 6.83
CA MET A 10 -15.83 -28.75 6.34
C MET A 10 -15.02 -28.13 7.48
N ASN A 11 -13.70 -28.31 7.45
CA ASN A 11 -12.80 -27.57 8.34
C ASN A 11 -12.61 -26.16 7.76
N ILE A 12 -13.12 -25.15 8.46
CA ILE A 12 -13.14 -23.77 7.97
C ILE A 12 -12.38 -22.85 8.92
N ALA A 13 -11.55 -21.99 8.33
CA ALA A 13 -10.96 -20.83 8.98
C ALA A 13 -11.17 -19.59 8.10
N ILE A 14 -11.18 -18.42 8.72
CA ILE A 14 -11.33 -17.13 8.04
C ILE A 14 -10.07 -16.31 8.28
N ILE A 15 -9.44 -15.83 7.21
CA ILE A 15 -8.30 -14.92 7.29
C ILE A 15 -8.77 -13.53 6.85
N ARG A 16 -8.45 -12.51 7.64
CA ARG A 16 -8.79 -11.11 7.39
C ARG A 16 -7.53 -10.26 7.38
N PRO A 17 -6.89 -10.06 6.22
CA PRO A 17 -5.75 -9.17 6.13
C PRO A 17 -6.20 -7.70 6.17
N SER A 18 -5.31 -6.83 6.65
CA SER A 18 -5.44 -5.39 6.45
C SER A 18 -4.99 -4.98 5.05
N ILE A 19 -4.49 -3.75 4.85
CA ILE A 19 -4.11 -3.26 3.53
C ILE A 19 -2.88 -4.04 3.07
N VAL A 20 -3.03 -4.91 2.07
CA VAL A 20 -1.92 -5.73 1.58
C VAL A 20 -0.96 -4.87 0.73
N GLY A 21 0.33 -4.93 1.07
CA GLY A 21 1.42 -4.23 0.39
C GLY A 21 2.35 -5.16 -0.40
N ALA A 22 3.56 -4.67 -0.67
CA ALA A 22 4.62 -5.47 -1.27
C ALA A 22 5.13 -6.56 -0.32
N THR A 23 5.97 -7.44 -0.82
CA THR A 23 6.65 -8.45 0.00
C THR A 23 7.66 -7.80 0.93
N TRP A 24 7.79 -8.35 2.14
CA TRP A 24 8.82 -7.97 3.09
C TRP A 24 10.10 -8.78 2.86
N GLN A 25 10.00 -10.10 2.72
CA GLN A 25 11.12 -11.02 2.62
C GLN A 25 11.06 -11.87 1.35
N GLU A 26 9.97 -12.60 1.12
CA GLU A 26 9.89 -13.61 0.05
C GLU A 26 8.93 -13.22 -1.08
N PRO A 27 9.25 -13.53 -2.37
CA PRO A 27 10.48 -14.19 -2.84
C PRO A 27 11.72 -13.29 -2.81
N PHE A 28 11.51 -11.98 -2.68
CA PHE A 28 12.54 -10.97 -2.39
C PHE A 28 11.84 -9.69 -1.91
N PRO A 29 12.52 -8.79 -1.17
CA PRO A 29 11.91 -7.58 -0.66
C PRO A 29 11.37 -6.64 -1.74
N GLY A 30 10.19 -6.08 -1.51
CA GLY A 30 9.57 -5.07 -2.38
C GLY A 30 8.88 -5.62 -3.63
N TRP A 31 8.78 -6.93 -3.82
CA TRP A 31 8.01 -7.48 -4.94
C TRP A 31 6.54 -7.06 -4.86
N VAL A 32 6.01 -6.59 -5.98
CA VAL A 32 4.61 -6.19 -6.15
C VAL A 32 4.23 -6.25 -7.63
N ASP A 33 3.01 -6.68 -7.92
CA ASP A 33 2.51 -6.94 -9.27
C ASP A 33 1.27 -6.11 -9.64
N ASN A 34 0.70 -5.37 -8.69
CA ASN A 34 -0.54 -4.63 -8.88
C ASN A 34 -0.40 -3.13 -8.52
N LEU A 35 -1.24 -2.33 -9.18
CA LEU A 35 -1.31 -0.87 -9.01
C LEU A 35 -2.34 -0.45 -7.96
N ASN A 36 -2.88 -1.38 -7.18
CA ASN A 36 -3.99 -1.11 -6.28
C ASN A 36 -3.49 -0.48 -4.97
N GLY A 37 -4.38 0.30 -4.34
CA GLY A 37 -4.14 0.88 -3.01
C GLY A 37 -2.80 1.64 -2.91
N PRO A 38 -1.87 1.21 -2.03
CA PRO A 38 -0.60 1.90 -1.79
C PRO A 38 0.27 2.07 -3.04
N SER A 39 0.40 1.04 -3.90
CA SER A 39 1.22 1.09 -5.12
C SER A 39 0.82 2.24 -6.03
N GLY A 40 -0.49 2.41 -6.24
CA GLY A 40 -1.03 3.48 -7.07
C GLY A 40 -0.78 4.88 -6.49
N LEU A 41 -0.86 5.03 -5.16
CA LEU A 41 -0.54 6.29 -4.48
C LEU A 41 0.95 6.62 -4.57
N ILE A 42 1.83 5.64 -4.36
CA ILE A 42 3.29 5.79 -4.48
C ILE A 42 3.64 6.27 -5.89
N ILE A 43 3.11 5.62 -6.93
CA ILE A 43 3.34 6.04 -8.33
C ILE A 43 2.80 7.44 -8.58
N ALA A 44 1.59 7.75 -8.13
CA ALA A 44 0.98 9.05 -8.36
C ALA A 44 1.77 10.18 -7.68
N ALA A 45 2.26 9.96 -6.46
CA ALA A 45 3.13 10.89 -5.75
C ALA A 45 4.49 11.02 -6.45
N GLY A 46 5.14 9.89 -6.78
CA GLY A 46 6.46 9.87 -7.41
C GLY A 46 6.50 10.43 -8.84
N LYS A 47 5.42 10.31 -9.61
CA LYS A 47 5.28 10.95 -10.93
C LYS A 47 4.87 12.43 -10.81
N GLY A 48 4.61 12.94 -9.60
CA GLY A 48 4.19 14.32 -9.36
C GLY A 48 2.75 14.62 -9.77
N PHE A 49 1.91 13.58 -9.94
CA PHE A 49 0.48 13.71 -10.25
C PHE A 49 -0.36 13.97 -9.01
N LEU A 50 0.02 13.40 -7.88
CA LEU A 50 -0.63 13.61 -6.58
C LEU A 50 0.20 14.64 -5.80
N ARG A 51 -0.45 15.69 -5.30
CA ARG A 51 0.21 16.74 -4.50
C ARG A 51 -0.31 16.81 -3.08
N SER A 52 -1.61 16.63 -2.91
CA SER A 52 -2.25 16.59 -1.60
C SER A 52 -3.27 15.46 -1.53
N ILE A 53 -3.40 14.87 -0.34
CA ILE A 53 -4.36 13.82 0.00
C ILE A 53 -5.13 14.27 1.24
N ARG A 54 -6.45 14.08 1.24
CA ARG A 54 -7.25 14.25 2.46
C ARG A 54 -7.08 13.01 3.35
N ALA A 55 -6.20 13.10 4.34
CA ALA A 55 -5.89 12.02 5.26
C ALA A 55 -5.54 12.57 6.64
N THR A 56 -5.67 11.71 7.66
CA THR A 56 -5.18 11.99 9.01
C THR A 56 -3.74 11.49 9.11
N PRO A 57 -2.71 12.36 9.14
CA PRO A 57 -1.31 11.90 9.15
C PRO A 57 -0.96 11.03 10.35
N MET A 58 -1.68 11.24 11.45
CA MET A 58 -1.53 10.50 12.71
C MET A 58 -2.39 9.23 12.78
N ALA A 59 -3.23 8.92 11.78
CA ALA A 59 -3.94 7.66 11.75
C ALA A 59 -2.96 6.51 11.45
N VAL A 60 -3.19 5.37 12.09
CA VAL A 60 -2.38 4.16 11.92
C VAL A 60 -2.62 3.61 10.51
N ALA A 61 -1.53 3.40 9.79
CA ALA A 61 -1.51 2.76 8.49
C ALA A 61 -1.39 1.25 8.69
N ASP A 62 -2.54 0.58 8.78
CA ASP A 62 -2.60 -0.88 8.91
C ASP A 62 -2.30 -1.55 7.57
N LEU A 63 -1.00 -1.55 7.24
CA LEU A 63 -0.41 -2.17 6.07
C LEU A 63 0.17 -3.53 6.45
N ILE A 64 0.00 -4.55 5.62
CA ILE A 64 0.53 -5.90 5.86
C ILE A 64 1.29 -6.37 4.62
N PRO A 65 2.53 -6.88 4.76
CA PRO A 65 3.24 -7.47 3.62
C PRO A 65 2.50 -8.69 3.07
N VAL A 66 2.51 -8.87 1.74
CA VAL A 66 1.76 -9.96 1.10
C VAL A 66 2.28 -11.35 1.50
N ASP A 67 3.59 -11.48 1.66
CA ASP A 67 4.26 -12.71 2.10
C ASP A 67 3.91 -13.07 3.56
N THR A 68 3.72 -12.08 4.43
CA THR A 68 3.17 -12.31 5.78
C THR A 68 1.77 -12.92 5.73
N VAL A 69 0.90 -12.44 4.83
CA VAL A 69 -0.45 -13.00 4.65
C VAL A 69 -0.39 -14.43 4.10
N VAL A 70 0.53 -14.69 3.16
CA VAL A 70 0.73 -16.03 2.60
C VAL A 70 1.22 -17.00 3.68
N ASN A 71 2.23 -16.61 4.46
CA ASN A 71 2.76 -17.43 5.56
C ASN A 71 1.69 -17.76 6.60
N LEU A 72 0.90 -16.77 7.01
CA LEU A 72 -0.25 -17.01 7.88
C LEU A 72 -1.25 -17.98 7.24
N THR A 73 -1.53 -17.83 5.95
CA THR A 73 -2.48 -18.70 5.24
C THR A 73 -2.05 -20.15 5.24
N LEU A 74 -0.76 -20.41 5.04
CA LEU A 74 -0.20 -21.76 5.10
C LEU A 74 -0.30 -22.34 6.51
N ALA A 75 0.09 -21.58 7.53
CA ALA A 75 -0.01 -22.00 8.93
C ALA A 75 -1.47 -22.26 9.36
N VAL A 76 -2.41 -21.39 8.96
CA VAL A 76 -3.84 -21.57 9.23
C VAL A 76 -4.37 -22.83 8.56
N GLY A 77 -3.96 -23.09 7.30
CA GLY A 77 -4.33 -24.30 6.57
C GLY A 77 -3.89 -25.58 7.30
N TRP A 78 -2.64 -25.62 7.74
CA TRP A 78 -2.11 -26.72 8.55
C TRP A 78 -2.89 -26.89 9.86
N TYR A 79 -3.02 -25.82 10.65
CA TYR A 79 -3.66 -25.87 11.96
C TYR A 79 -5.11 -26.35 11.87
N THR A 80 -5.85 -25.81 10.89
CA THR A 80 -7.25 -26.15 10.64
C THR A 80 -7.42 -27.61 10.19
N ALA A 81 -6.50 -28.14 9.39
CA ALA A 81 -6.54 -29.53 8.92
C ALA A 81 -6.23 -30.55 10.04
N VAL A 82 -5.25 -30.23 10.89
CA VAL A 82 -4.76 -31.13 11.95
C VAL A 82 -5.65 -31.06 13.19
N HIS A 83 -5.91 -29.86 13.72
CA HIS A 83 -6.60 -29.69 15.00
C HIS A 83 -8.12 -29.74 14.87
N ARG A 84 -8.65 -29.51 13.65
CA ARG A 84 -10.09 -29.47 13.34
C ARG A 84 -10.90 -28.73 14.41
N PRO A 85 -10.66 -27.41 14.59
CA PRO A 85 -11.34 -26.64 15.64
C PRO A 85 -12.86 -26.78 15.54
N LYS A 86 -13.53 -26.94 16.69
CA LYS A 86 -14.99 -27.09 16.74
C LYS A 86 -15.75 -25.86 16.24
N SER A 87 -15.12 -24.69 16.31
CA SER A 87 -15.66 -23.43 15.82
C SER A 87 -14.73 -22.84 14.77
N THR A 88 -15.32 -22.10 13.82
CA THR A 88 -14.56 -21.37 12.81
C THR A 88 -13.72 -20.28 13.47
N LEU A 89 -12.39 -20.43 13.40
CA LEU A 89 -11.45 -19.44 13.89
C LEU A 89 -11.27 -18.31 12.86
N ILE A 90 -11.19 -17.08 13.36
CA ILE A 90 -10.94 -15.87 12.56
C ILE A 90 -9.55 -15.34 12.90
N TYR A 91 -8.68 -15.27 11.91
CA TYR A 91 -7.31 -14.79 12.03
C TYR A 91 -7.22 -13.41 11.38
N HIS A 92 -6.93 -12.38 12.17
CA HIS A 92 -6.63 -11.05 11.64
C HIS A 92 -5.13 -10.97 11.32
N CYS A 93 -4.80 -10.62 10.08
CA CYS A 93 -3.43 -10.41 9.62
C CYS A 93 -3.19 -8.90 9.47
N THR A 94 -2.89 -8.27 10.60
CA THR A 94 -2.91 -6.81 10.75
C THR A 94 -1.65 -6.37 11.48
N SER A 95 -1.08 -5.24 11.09
CA SER A 95 0.08 -4.66 11.79
C SER A 95 -0.30 -3.58 12.80
N GLY A 96 -1.50 -3.00 12.67
CA GLY A 96 -1.90 -1.81 13.42
C GLY A 96 -1.71 -1.89 14.94
N ASN A 97 -2.02 -3.03 15.55
CA ASN A 97 -1.87 -3.23 17.00
C ASN A 97 -0.48 -3.77 17.41
N LEU A 98 0.19 -4.50 16.53
CA LEU A 98 1.44 -5.21 16.85
C LEU A 98 2.68 -4.36 16.58
N ASN A 99 2.67 -3.57 15.52
CA ASN A 99 3.76 -2.73 15.07
C ASN A 99 3.22 -1.47 14.37
N PRO A 100 2.62 -0.52 15.10
CA PRO A 100 1.95 0.63 14.51
C PRO A 100 2.91 1.55 13.75
N CYS A 101 2.48 2.03 12.59
CA CYS A 101 3.13 3.11 11.85
C CYS A 101 2.08 4.03 11.23
N ASN A 102 2.30 5.34 11.25
CA ASN A 102 1.29 6.33 10.87
C ASN A 102 1.48 6.77 9.42
N TRP A 103 0.39 7.16 8.75
CA TRP A 103 0.43 7.59 7.34
C TRP A 103 1.43 8.72 7.06
N GLY A 104 1.59 9.67 7.99
CA GLY A 104 2.56 10.75 7.87
C GLY A 104 4.00 10.25 7.81
N LYS A 105 4.37 9.29 8.68
CA LYS A 105 5.72 8.70 8.70
C LYS A 105 6.00 7.90 7.44
N MET A 106 5.02 7.12 6.97
CA MET A 106 5.14 6.39 5.70
C MET A 106 5.30 7.34 4.52
N GLY A 107 4.47 8.39 4.43
CA GLY A 107 4.55 9.38 3.36
C GLY A 107 5.88 10.11 3.34
N PHE A 108 6.41 10.51 4.50
CA PHE A 108 7.75 11.10 4.60
C PHE A 108 8.83 10.14 4.06
N GLN A 109 8.79 8.86 4.47
CA GLN A 109 9.76 7.87 4.01
C GLN A 109 9.66 7.63 2.49
N VAL A 110 8.45 7.61 1.93
CA VAL A 110 8.24 7.53 0.47
C VAL A 110 8.88 8.71 -0.25
N LEU A 111 8.63 9.94 0.23
CA LEU A 111 9.21 11.14 -0.39
C LEU A 111 10.73 11.19 -0.26
N ALA A 112 11.27 10.85 0.91
CA ALA A 112 12.72 10.75 1.13
C ALA A 112 13.37 9.69 0.21
N THR A 113 12.66 8.59 -0.06
CA THR A 113 13.12 7.58 -1.01
C THR A 113 13.13 8.12 -2.44
N PHE A 114 12.13 8.91 -2.85
CA PHE A 114 12.12 9.54 -4.18
C PHE A 114 13.20 10.60 -4.40
N GLU A 115 13.71 11.25 -3.35
CA GLU A 115 14.87 12.14 -3.47
C GLU A 115 16.14 11.36 -3.87
N LYS A 116 16.28 10.14 -3.34
CA LYS A 116 17.39 9.24 -3.66
C LYS A 116 17.19 8.49 -4.97
N VAL A 117 15.97 8.02 -5.22
CA VAL A 117 15.57 7.13 -6.31
C VAL A 117 14.30 7.67 -6.99
N PRO A 118 14.40 8.73 -7.79
CA PRO A 118 13.23 9.28 -8.48
C PRO A 118 12.72 8.34 -9.59
N LEU A 119 11.42 8.46 -9.87
CA LEU A 119 10.81 7.81 -11.02
C LEU A 119 11.16 8.57 -12.30
N GLU A 120 11.33 7.83 -13.40
CA GLU A 120 11.62 8.42 -14.70
C GLU A 120 10.45 9.25 -15.22
N ARG A 121 10.72 10.27 -16.04
CA ARG A 121 9.68 11.09 -16.71
C ARG A 121 8.59 11.60 -15.76
N ALA A 122 8.96 11.90 -14.51
CA ALA A 122 8.04 12.53 -13.57
C ALA A 122 7.52 13.85 -14.17
N PHE A 123 6.21 14.07 -14.06
CA PHE A 123 5.58 15.28 -14.59
C PHE A 123 6.06 16.51 -13.81
N ARG A 124 6.27 16.36 -12.50
CA ARG A 124 6.75 17.37 -11.56
C ARG A 124 7.53 16.70 -10.44
N ARG A 125 8.20 17.51 -9.61
CA ARG A 125 8.83 17.02 -8.39
C ARG A 125 7.83 16.27 -7.50
N PRO A 126 8.20 15.07 -7.01
CA PRO A 126 7.39 14.33 -6.04
C PRO A 126 7.00 15.19 -4.85
N ASN A 127 5.75 15.07 -4.42
CA ASN A 127 5.28 15.62 -3.15
C ASN A 127 4.02 14.85 -2.71
N ALA A 128 3.71 14.87 -1.43
CA ALA A 128 2.49 14.28 -0.90
C ALA A 128 2.15 14.95 0.44
N ASP A 129 1.45 16.07 0.38
CA ASP A 129 0.96 16.75 1.58
C ASP A 129 -0.32 16.10 2.09
N PHE A 130 -0.37 15.80 3.38
CA PHE A 130 -1.57 15.32 4.04
C PHE A 130 -2.32 16.49 4.66
N THR A 131 -3.63 16.55 4.43
CA THR A 131 -4.50 17.55 5.05
C THR A 131 -5.76 16.90 5.59
N THR A 132 -6.20 17.31 6.77
CA THR A 132 -7.50 16.93 7.33
C THR A 132 -8.61 17.91 6.93
N ASN A 133 -8.25 19.09 6.40
CA ASN A 133 -9.19 20.14 6.07
C ASN A 133 -9.80 19.92 4.68
N THR A 134 -11.12 19.79 4.62
CA THR A 134 -11.87 19.59 3.38
C THR A 134 -11.74 20.76 2.40
N ILE A 135 -11.72 22.01 2.88
CA ILE A 135 -11.58 23.20 2.02
C ILE A 135 -10.19 23.21 1.38
N THR A 136 -9.15 22.97 2.19
CA THR A 136 -7.77 22.88 1.69
C THR A 136 -7.60 21.75 0.68
N SER A 137 -8.19 20.58 0.94
CA SER A 137 -8.21 19.46 -0.01
C SER A 137 -8.91 19.83 -1.32
N GLN A 138 -10.09 20.45 -1.26
CA GLN A 138 -10.83 20.89 -2.45
C GLN A 138 -10.05 21.94 -3.26
N TYR A 139 -9.41 22.90 -2.59
CA TYR A 139 -8.54 23.88 -3.21
C TYR A 139 -7.39 23.21 -3.97
N TRP A 140 -6.64 22.30 -3.32
CA TRP A 140 -5.54 21.60 -3.98
C TRP A 140 -6.00 20.68 -5.10
N ASN A 141 -7.13 20.00 -4.94
CA ASN A 141 -7.75 19.20 -6.00
C ASN A 141 -8.13 20.04 -7.23
N ALA A 142 -8.61 21.27 -7.02
CA ALA A 142 -8.92 22.19 -8.12
C ALA A 142 -7.64 22.72 -8.78
N VAL A 143 -6.72 23.28 -7.99
CA VAL A 143 -5.57 24.05 -8.49
C VAL A 143 -4.39 23.18 -8.91
N SER A 144 -4.06 22.13 -8.15
CA SER A 144 -2.88 21.29 -8.40
C SER A 144 -3.16 20.06 -9.25
N HIS A 145 -4.40 19.54 -9.23
CA HIS A 145 -4.76 18.34 -9.98
C HIS A 145 -5.63 18.64 -11.22
N ARG A 146 -6.80 19.26 -11.05
CA ARG A 146 -7.77 19.46 -12.15
C ARG A 146 -7.33 20.53 -13.15
N ALA A 147 -6.96 21.73 -12.69
CA ALA A 147 -6.62 22.83 -13.57
C ALA A 147 -5.44 22.51 -14.52
N PRO A 148 -4.31 21.93 -14.06
CA PRO A 148 -3.21 21.58 -14.95
C PRO A 148 -3.59 20.52 -15.98
N ALA A 149 -4.47 19.58 -15.61
CA ALA A 149 -4.95 18.57 -16.53
C ALA A 149 -5.82 19.17 -17.65
N ILE A 150 -6.70 20.10 -17.31
CA ILE A 150 -7.54 20.82 -18.28
C ILE A 150 -6.67 21.67 -19.21
N ILE A 151 -5.71 22.43 -18.66
CA ILE A 151 -4.79 23.26 -19.45
C ILE A 151 -3.97 22.39 -20.42
N TYR A 152 -3.45 21.26 -19.95
CA TYR A 152 -2.68 20.35 -20.80
C TYR A 152 -3.55 19.71 -21.89
N ASP A 153 -4.77 19.30 -21.57
CA ASP A 153 -5.69 18.74 -22.57
C ASP A 153 -6.16 19.78 -23.58
N PHE A 154 -6.29 21.06 -23.17
CA PHE A 154 -6.54 22.16 -24.10
C PHE A 154 -5.36 22.37 -25.06
N TYR A 155 -4.12 22.38 -24.56
CA TYR A 155 -2.92 22.42 -25.39
C TYR A 155 -2.84 21.24 -26.38
N LEU A 156 -3.18 20.02 -25.93
CA LEU A 156 -3.23 18.86 -26.81
C LEU A 156 -4.25 19.07 -27.93
N ARG A 157 -5.45 19.58 -27.63
CA ARG A 157 -6.46 19.88 -28.66
C ARG A 157 -5.96 20.91 -29.67
N LEU A 158 -5.32 21.98 -29.21
CA LEU A 158 -4.74 23.01 -30.10
C LEU A 158 -3.64 22.47 -31.02
N THR A 159 -2.91 21.43 -30.58
CA THR A 159 -1.86 20.77 -31.36
C THR A 159 -2.36 19.56 -32.16
N GLY A 160 -3.68 19.40 -32.31
CA GLY A 160 -4.30 18.29 -33.06
C GLY A 160 -4.22 16.93 -32.37
N ARG A 161 -3.84 16.88 -31.09
CA ARG A 161 -3.68 15.66 -30.29
C ARG A 161 -4.93 15.39 -29.44
N LYS A 162 -5.17 14.11 -29.14
CA LYS A 162 -6.32 13.70 -28.31
C LYS A 162 -6.08 14.05 -26.83
N PRO A 163 -7.05 14.69 -26.13
CA PRO A 163 -6.96 14.97 -24.70
C PRO A 163 -6.92 13.65 -23.89
N ARG A 164 -6.11 13.61 -22.84
CA ARG A 164 -5.90 12.40 -22.01
C ARG A 164 -5.71 12.68 -20.52
N MET A 165 -5.19 13.85 -20.15
CA MET A 165 -4.76 14.14 -18.79
C MET A 165 -5.93 14.30 -17.82
N THR A 166 -7.05 14.92 -18.26
CA THR A 166 -8.25 15.02 -17.44
C THR A 166 -8.81 13.63 -17.10
N LYS A 167 -8.74 12.68 -18.04
CA LYS A 167 -9.15 11.28 -17.79
C LYS A 167 -8.26 10.61 -16.74
N VAL A 168 -6.94 10.82 -16.83
CA VAL A 168 -5.97 10.30 -15.86
C VAL A 168 -6.21 10.89 -14.47
N MET A 169 -6.33 12.22 -14.35
CA MET A 169 -6.58 12.88 -13.06
C MET A 169 -7.92 12.49 -12.45
N ASN A 170 -8.98 12.37 -13.25
CA ASN A 170 -10.28 11.92 -12.73
C ASN A 170 -10.22 10.48 -12.21
N ARG A 171 -9.45 9.60 -12.84
CA ARG A 171 -9.23 8.24 -12.33
C ARG A 171 -8.44 8.26 -11.03
N LEU A 172 -7.39 9.07 -10.95
CA LEU A 172 -6.58 9.24 -9.74
C LEU A 172 -7.43 9.74 -8.57
N LEU A 173 -8.19 10.83 -8.75
CA LEU A 173 -9.01 11.40 -7.68
C LEU A 173 -10.11 10.45 -7.21
N ARG A 174 -10.71 9.67 -8.12
CA ARG A 174 -11.63 8.59 -7.74
C ARG A 174 -10.94 7.53 -6.89
N ASN A 175 -9.74 7.09 -7.28
CA ASN A 175 -8.99 6.12 -6.50
C ASN A 175 -8.64 6.65 -5.10
N VAL A 176 -8.19 7.90 -5.00
CA VAL A 176 -7.93 8.55 -3.72
C VAL A 176 -9.20 8.62 -2.86
N SER A 177 -10.35 8.96 -3.46
CA SER A 177 -11.62 9.03 -2.72
C SER A 177 -12.07 7.68 -2.15
N MET A 178 -11.76 6.56 -2.82
CA MET A 178 -12.04 5.22 -2.30
C MET A 178 -11.14 4.85 -1.11
N LEU A 179 -9.95 5.46 -1.03
CA LEU A 179 -9.00 5.22 0.06
C LEU A 179 -9.25 6.11 1.28
N GLU A 180 -10.02 7.19 1.15
CA GLU A 180 -10.31 8.14 2.24
C GLU A 180 -10.82 7.45 3.51
N TYR A 181 -11.60 6.38 3.37
CA TYR A 181 -12.12 5.65 4.52
C TYR A 181 -11.00 5.07 5.40
N PHE A 182 -9.95 4.54 4.75
CA PHE A 182 -8.83 3.86 5.39
C PHE A 182 -7.78 4.85 5.89
N VAL A 183 -7.46 5.89 5.13
CA VAL A 183 -6.37 6.83 5.48
C VAL A 183 -6.77 7.87 6.55
N ASN A 184 -8.05 7.91 6.94
CA ASN A 184 -8.55 8.81 7.99
C ASN A 184 -8.95 8.09 9.29
N ARG A 185 -8.77 6.76 9.38
CA ARG A 185 -9.17 5.96 10.55
C ARG A 185 -8.03 5.06 11.01
N SER A 186 -7.95 4.88 12.32
CA SER A 186 -7.18 3.80 12.94
C SER A 186 -8.14 2.67 13.28
N TRP A 187 -7.62 1.44 13.27
CA TRP A 187 -8.39 0.23 13.53
C TRP A 187 -7.71 -0.57 14.61
N GLU A 188 -8.50 -1.09 15.54
CA GLU A 188 -8.04 -2.05 16.53
C GLU A 188 -8.61 -3.42 16.19
N TRP A 189 -7.72 -4.40 16.07
CA TRP A 189 -8.08 -5.78 15.73
C TRP A 189 -7.63 -6.72 16.83
N SER A 190 -8.46 -7.72 17.15
CA SER A 190 -8.01 -8.81 18.01
C SER A 190 -7.05 -9.71 17.23
N THR A 191 -5.80 -9.79 17.71
CA THR A 191 -4.73 -10.64 17.16
C THR A 191 -4.59 -11.97 17.89
N TYR A 192 -5.47 -12.27 18.85
CA TYR A 192 -5.38 -13.44 19.73
C TYR A 192 -5.19 -14.76 18.97
N ASN A 193 -6.05 -15.06 17.98
CA ASN A 193 -5.94 -16.33 17.24
C ASN A 193 -4.65 -16.40 16.40
N THR A 194 -4.19 -15.27 15.86
CA THR A 194 -2.95 -15.20 15.07
C THR A 194 -1.74 -15.44 15.97
N GLU A 195 -1.71 -14.84 17.16
CA GLU A 195 -0.63 -15.05 18.14
C GLU A 195 -0.64 -16.46 18.72
N MET A 196 -1.82 -17.01 19.03
CA MET A 196 -1.98 -18.40 19.45
C MET A 196 -1.41 -19.34 18.38
N LEU A 197 -1.77 -19.14 17.11
CA LEU A 197 -1.26 -19.97 16.01
C LEU A 197 0.26 -19.90 15.91
N MET A 198 0.87 -18.73 16.08
CA MET A 198 2.33 -18.62 16.10
C MET A 198 2.95 -19.48 17.21
N SER A 199 2.34 -19.53 18.39
CA SER A 199 2.83 -20.34 19.51
C SER A 199 2.68 -21.86 19.32
N GLU A 200 1.81 -22.30 18.41
CA GLU A 200 1.59 -23.71 18.08
C GLU A 200 2.59 -24.24 17.03
N LEU A 201 3.30 -23.34 16.34
CA LEU A 201 4.31 -23.72 15.36
C LEU A 201 5.62 -24.16 16.02
N SER A 202 6.29 -25.12 15.38
CA SER A 202 7.65 -25.49 15.77
C SER A 202 8.62 -24.31 15.57
N PRO A 203 9.77 -24.25 16.28
CA PRO A 203 10.73 -23.17 16.08
C PRO A 203 11.22 -23.02 14.63
N GLU A 204 11.29 -24.14 13.89
CA GLU A 204 11.65 -24.11 12.48
C GLU A 204 10.51 -23.56 11.61
N ASP A 205 9.27 -23.95 11.86
CA ASP A 205 8.11 -23.41 11.13
C ASP A 205 7.86 -21.93 11.44
N GLN A 206 8.13 -21.47 12.66
CA GLN A 206 8.09 -20.04 13.00
C GLN A 206 9.09 -19.24 12.18
N ARG A 207 10.24 -19.84 11.83
CA ARG A 207 11.28 -19.21 11.02
C ARG A 207 10.92 -19.21 9.54
N VAL A 208 10.41 -20.33 9.02
CA VAL A 208 10.07 -20.52 7.61
C VAL A 208 8.76 -19.80 7.25
N PHE A 209 7.71 -19.99 8.05
CA PHE A 209 6.40 -19.38 7.84
C PHE A 209 6.18 -18.20 8.78
N ASN A 210 7.18 -17.33 8.91
CA ASN A 210 7.09 -16.19 9.82
C ASN A 210 5.99 -15.22 9.37
N PHE A 211 5.06 -14.94 10.27
CA PHE A 211 4.03 -13.90 10.13
C PHE A 211 3.99 -12.94 11.33
N ASP A 212 5.04 -12.89 12.15
CA ASP A 212 5.18 -11.90 13.24
C ASP A 212 5.76 -10.59 12.70
N VAL A 213 4.86 -9.62 12.52
CA VAL A 213 5.17 -8.28 12.00
C VAL A 213 5.88 -7.37 13.00
N ARG A 214 6.06 -7.76 14.27
CA ARG A 214 6.81 -6.94 15.26
C ARG A 214 8.27 -6.74 14.87
N GLN A 215 8.81 -7.67 14.09
CA GLN A 215 10.19 -7.64 13.59
C GLN A 215 10.35 -6.76 12.33
N LEU A 216 9.25 -6.28 11.74
CA LEU A 216 9.27 -5.47 10.52
C LEU A 216 9.84 -4.06 10.79
N ASN A 217 10.92 -3.71 10.08
CA ASN A 217 11.39 -2.33 10.03
C ASN A 217 10.60 -1.54 8.97
N TRP A 218 9.73 -0.63 9.42
CA TRP A 218 8.90 0.17 8.52
C TRP A 218 9.67 1.05 7.53
N LEU A 219 10.83 1.59 7.92
CA LEU A 219 11.58 2.51 7.06
C LEU A 219 12.21 1.75 5.89
N GLU A 220 12.84 0.62 6.20
CA GLU A 220 13.42 -0.29 5.22
C GLU A 220 12.35 -0.91 4.31
N TYR A 221 11.24 -1.36 4.89
CA TYR A 221 10.13 -1.93 4.13
C TYR A 221 9.54 -0.92 3.13
N ILE A 222 9.31 0.32 3.54
CA ILE A 222 8.76 1.35 2.63
C ILE A 222 9.79 1.73 1.55
N GLU A 223 11.08 1.80 1.88
CA GLU A 223 12.15 2.01 0.89
C GLU A 223 12.14 0.89 -0.17
N ASN A 224 12.18 -0.37 0.28
CA ASN A 224 12.11 -1.54 -0.61
C ASN A 224 10.83 -1.57 -1.43
N TYR A 225 9.69 -1.16 -0.87
CA TYR A 225 8.43 -1.06 -1.60
C TYR A 225 8.53 -0.01 -2.73
N VAL A 226 9.06 1.19 -2.46
CA VAL A 226 9.25 2.21 -3.52
C VAL A 226 10.19 1.73 -4.62
N LEU A 227 11.28 1.05 -4.26
CA LEU A 227 12.19 0.42 -5.22
C LEU A 227 11.49 -0.64 -6.07
N GLY A 228 10.68 -1.47 -5.42
CA GLY A 228 9.87 -2.50 -6.06
C GLY A 228 8.85 -1.93 -7.05
N VAL A 229 8.18 -0.84 -6.68
CA VAL A 229 7.26 -0.12 -7.57
C VAL A 229 7.99 0.36 -8.83
N LYS A 230 9.18 0.97 -8.67
CA LYS A 230 10.00 1.41 -9.81
C LYS A 230 10.38 0.23 -10.72
N LYS A 231 10.91 -0.84 -10.13
CA LYS A 231 11.46 -1.98 -10.87
C LYS A 231 10.40 -2.89 -11.50
N TYR A 232 9.37 -3.28 -10.74
CA TYR A 232 8.43 -4.33 -11.15
C TYR A 232 7.17 -3.77 -11.82
N LEU A 233 6.62 -2.66 -11.31
CA LEU A 233 5.39 -2.08 -11.88
C LEU A 233 5.68 -1.12 -13.03
N LEU A 234 6.67 -0.24 -12.86
CA LEU A 234 7.04 0.75 -13.88
C LEU A 234 8.07 0.23 -14.87
N LYS A 235 8.75 -0.89 -14.56
CA LYS A 235 9.79 -1.51 -15.38
C LYS A 235 10.92 -0.52 -15.71
N GLU A 236 11.24 0.34 -14.76
CA GLU A 236 12.32 1.32 -14.86
C GLU A 236 13.62 0.74 -14.32
N ASP A 237 14.74 0.98 -15.02
CA ASP A 237 16.05 0.49 -14.60
C ASP A 237 16.61 1.37 -13.48
N MET A 238 17.32 0.76 -12.53
CA MET A 238 18.07 1.47 -11.50
C MET A 238 19.24 2.26 -12.11
N ALA A 239 19.77 1.84 -13.25
CA ALA A 239 20.76 2.60 -14.01
C ALA A 239 20.24 3.98 -14.49
N GLY A 240 18.91 4.15 -14.63
CA GLY A 240 18.27 5.40 -15.04
C GLY A 240 18.17 6.49 -13.96
N ILE A 241 18.59 6.20 -12.72
CA ILE A 241 18.49 7.14 -11.59
C ILE A 241 19.20 8.49 -11.85
N PRO A 242 20.44 8.54 -12.39
CA PRO A 242 21.11 9.82 -12.67
C PRO A 242 20.34 10.70 -13.67
N GLU A 243 19.81 10.10 -14.73
CA GLU A 243 19.00 10.81 -15.74
C GLU A 243 17.69 11.32 -15.11
N ALA A 244 17.00 10.49 -14.34
CA ALA A 244 15.78 10.88 -13.64
C ALA A 244 16.03 12.04 -12.64
N LYS A 245 17.18 12.04 -11.94
CA LYS A 245 17.59 13.16 -11.08
C LYS A 245 17.83 14.44 -11.88
N GLN A 246 18.45 14.34 -13.06
CA GLN A 246 18.67 15.50 -13.93
C GLN A 246 17.36 16.06 -14.48
N HIS A 247 16.42 15.18 -14.85
CA HIS A 247 15.07 15.56 -15.31
C HIS A 247 14.33 16.40 -14.27
N LEU A 248 14.43 16.06 -12.97
CA LEU A 248 13.78 16.81 -11.88
C LEU A 248 14.42 18.18 -11.54
N LYS A 249 15.62 18.45 -12.07
CA LYS A 249 16.30 19.75 -11.92
C LYS A 249 15.90 20.76 -13.00
N ARG A 250 15.37 20.29 -14.13
CA ARG A 250 14.85 21.10 -15.23
C ARG A 250 13.43 21.57 -14.92
#